data_AF-A0A1K1NJ35-F1
#
_entry.id   AF-A0A1K1NJ35-F1
#
_cell.length_a   1.000
_cell.length_b   1.000
_cell.length_c   1.000
_cell.angle_alpha   90.00
_cell.angle_beta   90.00
_cell.angle_gamma   90.00
#
_symmetry.space_group_name_H-M   'P 1'
#
loop_
_entity.id
_entity.type
_entity.pdbx_description
1 polymer ?
#
loop_
_entity_poly.entity_id
_entity_poly.type
_entity_poly.pdbx_seq_one_letter_code
_entity_poly.pdbx_strand_id
1 'polypeptide(L)'
;MAGSCRTISWGLLLVALDIRIGAIDALPDIVGFLMIAFGLRELMGQAQRAGAGTGPESEAGSIARGYGRAASMAAVLAIWSVTELAAPPAAADGSPPLTGVWMIVSGAGQLLKLFMVHSSLTSLERQLAGLGKPGQAESVRARRRLYTAIQWLLLLAAPFSLNVREDLGAIMLLLGGAMLVMELVLFFTWRKAAYTASKSQAGGRDA
;
A
#
# COMPACT_ATOMS: atom_id res chain seq x y z
N MET A 1 -14.29 -11.65 0.52
CA MET A 1 -13.98 -10.22 0.29
C MET A 1 -13.82 -9.45 1.60
N ALA A 2 -14.82 -9.42 2.49
CA ALA A 2 -14.73 -8.65 3.74
C ALA A 2 -13.52 -9.04 4.62
N GLY A 3 -13.26 -10.33 4.80
CA GLY A 3 -12.08 -10.84 5.53
C GLY A 3 -10.77 -10.32 4.93
N SER A 4 -10.56 -10.55 3.63
CA SER A 4 -9.37 -10.13 2.89
C SER A 4 -9.10 -8.62 2.98
N CYS A 5 -10.13 -7.78 2.83
CA CYS A 5 -9.99 -6.33 2.98
C CYS A 5 -9.62 -5.91 4.42
N ARG A 6 -10.10 -6.62 5.45
CA ARG A 6 -9.67 -6.38 6.84
C ARG A 6 -8.21 -6.74 7.05
N THR A 7 -7.77 -7.87 6.49
CA THR A 7 -6.36 -8.29 6.54
C THR A 7 -5.45 -7.25 5.87
N ILE A 8 -5.81 -6.75 4.68
CA ILE A 8 -5.07 -5.68 4.01
C ILE A 8 -5.05 -4.40 4.85
N SER A 9 -6.19 -4.03 5.46
CA SER A 9 -6.26 -2.84 6.33
C SER A 9 -5.27 -2.96 7.49
N TRP A 10 -5.29 -4.07 8.22
CA TRP A 10 -4.36 -4.29 9.33
C TRP A 10 -2.91 -4.32 8.88
N GLY A 11 -2.62 -4.93 7.74
CA GLY A 11 -1.27 -4.92 7.18
C GLY A 11 -0.78 -3.50 6.85
N LEU A 12 -1.63 -2.65 6.28
CA LEU A 12 -1.30 -1.24 6.04
C LEU A 12 -1.09 -0.46 7.34
N LEU A 13 -1.87 -0.73 8.37
CA LEU A 13 -1.69 -0.07 9.67
C LEU A 13 -0.36 -0.45 10.31
N LEU A 14 0.04 -1.73 10.22
CA LEU A 14 1.33 -2.18 10.74
C LEU A 14 2.50 -1.49 10.03
N VAL A 15 2.46 -1.43 8.69
CA VAL A 15 3.47 -0.72 7.88
C VAL A 15 3.49 0.78 8.16
N ALA A 16 2.34 1.39 8.48
CA ALA A 16 2.25 2.83 8.75
C ALA A 16 2.74 3.20 10.15
N LEU A 17 2.73 2.26 11.10
CA LEU A 17 3.09 2.54 12.49
C LEU A 17 4.60 2.52 12.75
N ASP A 18 5.43 2.07 11.78
CA ASP A 18 6.92 2.05 11.81
C ASP A 18 7.49 2.03 13.24
N ILE A 19 7.09 1.02 14.02
CA ILE A 19 7.33 1.01 15.46
C ILE A 19 8.78 0.62 15.72
N ARG A 20 9.64 1.65 15.82
CA ARG A 20 11.04 1.49 16.18
C ARG A 20 11.17 1.33 17.70
N ILE A 21 11.57 0.15 18.19
CA ILE A 21 11.98 -0.04 19.59
C ILE A 21 13.51 -0.08 19.63
N GLY A 22 14.14 1.07 19.86
CA GLY A 22 15.60 1.21 19.81
C GLY A 22 16.12 1.14 18.38
N ALA A 23 17.10 0.25 18.11
CA ALA A 23 17.74 0.09 16.79
C ALA A 23 17.15 -1.05 15.94
N ILE A 24 16.17 -1.79 16.45
CA ILE A 24 15.55 -2.93 15.75
C ILE A 24 14.17 -2.51 15.27
N ASP A 25 14.02 -2.45 13.96
CA ASP A 25 12.84 -1.84 13.33
C ASP A 25 12.48 -2.48 11.99
N ALA A 26 12.00 -3.72 12.00
CA ALA A 26 11.44 -4.32 10.77
C ALA A 26 10.40 -5.42 10.98
N LEU A 27 10.18 -5.87 12.23
CA LEU A 27 9.21 -6.93 12.50
C LEU A 27 7.77 -6.54 12.14
N PRO A 28 7.28 -5.32 12.47
CA PRO A 28 5.95 -4.88 12.06
C PRO A 28 5.78 -4.84 10.54
N ASP A 29 6.82 -4.43 9.81
CA ASP A 29 6.77 -4.21 8.36
C ASP A 29 6.71 -5.51 7.56
N ILE A 30 7.56 -6.48 7.89
CA ILE A 30 7.54 -7.80 7.26
C ILE A 30 6.14 -8.42 7.41
N VAL A 31 5.60 -8.40 8.63
CA VAL A 31 4.26 -8.93 8.92
C VAL A 31 3.19 -8.14 8.17
N GLY A 32 3.30 -6.81 8.16
CA GLY A 32 2.36 -5.93 7.47
C GLY A 32 2.30 -6.19 5.96
N PHE A 33 3.45 -6.28 5.29
CA PHE A 33 3.52 -6.58 3.86
C PHE A 33 3.06 -8.00 3.53
N LEU A 34 3.35 -9.00 4.37
CA LEU A 34 2.82 -10.35 4.19
C LEU A 34 1.29 -10.39 4.31
N MET A 35 0.71 -9.69 5.30
CA MET A 35 -0.74 -9.57 5.44
C MET A 35 -1.39 -8.93 4.21
N ILE A 36 -0.78 -7.86 3.69
CA ILE A 36 -1.21 -7.22 2.44
C ILE A 36 -1.14 -8.21 1.28
N ALA A 37 -0.01 -8.92 1.11
CA ALA A 37 0.19 -9.89 0.05
C ALA A 37 -0.86 -11.01 0.08
N PHE A 38 -1.08 -11.65 1.23
CA PHE A 38 -2.07 -12.71 1.39
C PHE A 38 -3.50 -12.22 1.15
N GLY A 39 -3.87 -11.06 1.70
CA GLY A 39 -5.19 -10.48 1.48
C GLY A 39 -5.45 -10.15 0.00
N LEU A 40 -4.45 -9.62 -0.71
CA LEU A 40 -4.56 -9.35 -2.14
C LEU A 40 -4.64 -10.64 -2.99
N ARG A 41 -3.90 -11.70 -2.64
CA ARG A 41 -4.03 -13.00 -3.33
C ARG A 41 -5.41 -13.61 -3.15
N GLU A 42 -6.00 -13.47 -1.97
CA GLU A 42 -7.36 -13.96 -1.73
C GLU A 42 -8.39 -13.17 -2.57
N LEU A 43 -8.26 -11.84 -2.65
CA LEU A 43 -9.10 -11.01 -3.52
C LEU A 43 -8.93 -11.34 -5.01
N MET A 44 -7.69 -11.61 -5.44
CA MET A 44 -7.40 -12.10 -6.79
C MET A 44 -8.17 -13.41 -7.08
N GLY A 45 -8.09 -14.40 -6.19
CA GLY A 45 -8.79 -15.66 -6.35
C GLY A 45 -10.32 -15.51 -6.38
N GLN A 46 -10.87 -14.60 -5.56
CA GLN A 46 -12.30 -14.28 -5.58
C GLN A 46 -12.72 -13.62 -6.91
N ALA A 47 -11.93 -12.67 -7.41
CA ALA A 47 -12.19 -12.02 -8.70
C ALA A 47 -12.10 -13.02 -9.88
N GLN A 48 -11.15 -13.96 -9.85
CA GLN A 48 -11.05 -15.03 -10.85
C GLN A 48 -12.27 -15.94 -10.85
N ARG A 49 -12.76 -16.34 -9.67
CA ARG A 49 -13.97 -17.17 -9.55
C ARG A 49 -15.22 -16.45 -10.06
N ALA A 50 -15.34 -15.16 -9.77
CA ALA A 50 -16.44 -14.34 -10.26
C ALA A 50 -16.45 -14.19 -11.79
N GLY A 51 -15.28 -14.25 -12.43
CA GLY A 51 -15.12 -14.18 -13.88
C GLY A 51 -14.97 -15.54 -14.58
N ALA A 52 -15.18 -16.66 -13.89
CA ALA A 52 -15.00 -17.99 -14.49
C ALA A 52 -15.87 -18.14 -15.75
N GLY A 53 -15.24 -18.39 -16.90
CA GLY A 53 -15.89 -18.50 -18.21
C GLY A 53 -15.89 -17.25 -19.08
N THR A 54 -15.47 -16.09 -18.58
CA THR A 54 -15.52 -14.81 -19.33
C THR A 54 -14.24 -14.45 -20.10
N GLY A 55 -13.28 -15.37 -20.21
CA GLY A 55 -11.99 -15.13 -20.86
C GLY A 55 -11.07 -14.15 -20.09
N PRO A 56 -9.78 -14.07 -20.47
CA PRO A 56 -8.77 -13.25 -19.78
C PRO A 56 -8.95 -11.74 -19.99
N GLU A 57 -9.71 -11.36 -21.02
CA GLU A 57 -10.01 -9.97 -21.37
C GLU A 57 -11.21 -9.39 -20.62
N SER A 58 -11.92 -10.24 -19.86
CA SER A 58 -13.01 -9.77 -18.99
C SER A 58 -12.54 -8.75 -17.96
N GLU A 59 -13.47 -7.90 -17.54
CA GLU A 59 -13.25 -6.93 -16.46
C GLU A 59 -12.75 -7.64 -15.18
N ALA A 60 -13.34 -8.79 -14.85
CA ALA A 60 -12.93 -9.66 -13.74
C ALA A 60 -11.47 -10.13 -13.87
N GLY A 61 -11.05 -10.54 -15.08
CA GLY A 61 -9.66 -10.89 -15.37
C GLY A 61 -8.69 -9.71 -15.19
N SER A 62 -9.12 -8.49 -15.53
CA SER A 62 -8.32 -7.28 -15.31
C SER A 62 -8.16 -6.95 -13.82
N ILE A 63 -9.24 -7.09 -13.03
CA ILE A 63 -9.25 -6.86 -11.57
C ILE A 63 -8.31 -7.86 -10.88
N ALA A 64 -8.44 -9.15 -11.23
CA ALA A 64 -7.60 -10.22 -10.71
C ALA A 64 -6.11 -9.96 -10.99
N ARG A 65 -5.76 -9.60 -12.23
CA ARG A 65 -4.36 -9.29 -12.59
C ARG A 65 -3.80 -8.12 -11.78
N GLY A 66 -4.58 -7.06 -11.56
CA GLY A 66 -4.14 -5.93 -10.76
C GLY A 66 -3.90 -6.28 -9.29
N TYR A 67 -4.73 -7.15 -8.69
CA TYR A 67 -4.49 -7.67 -7.34
C TYR A 67 -3.28 -8.60 -7.29
N GLY A 68 -3.09 -9.47 -8.29
CA GLY A 68 -1.92 -10.34 -8.38
C GLY A 68 -0.61 -9.57 -8.45
N ARG A 69 -0.54 -8.51 -9.28
CA ARG A 69 0.63 -7.61 -9.36
C ARG A 69 0.91 -6.91 -8.04
N ALA A 70 -0.13 -6.38 -7.40
CA ALA A 70 0.04 -5.74 -6.10
C ALA A 70 0.51 -6.74 -5.04
N ALA A 71 -0.01 -7.97 -5.05
CA ALA A 71 0.40 -9.02 -4.13
C ALA A 71 1.87 -9.44 -4.33
N SER A 72 2.35 -9.54 -5.57
CA SER A 72 3.76 -9.84 -5.84
C SER A 72 4.67 -8.71 -5.36
N MET A 73 4.27 -7.44 -5.57
CA MET A 73 5.03 -6.29 -5.08
C MET A 73 5.09 -6.25 -3.55
N ALA A 74 3.96 -6.55 -2.88
CA ALA A 74 3.91 -6.68 -1.42
C ALA A 74 4.82 -7.80 -0.91
N ALA A 75 4.86 -8.94 -1.58
CA ALA A 75 5.76 -10.04 -1.21
C ALA A 75 7.24 -9.66 -1.38
N VAL A 76 7.59 -8.93 -2.45
CA VAL A 76 8.95 -8.41 -2.64
C VAL A 76 9.30 -7.39 -1.57
N LEU A 77 8.38 -6.50 -1.19
CA LEU A 77 8.57 -5.56 -0.07
C LEU A 77 8.78 -6.28 1.26
N ALA A 78 8.04 -7.37 1.52
CA ALA A 78 8.25 -8.17 2.72
C ALA A 78 9.68 -8.76 2.77
N ILE A 79 10.16 -9.33 1.65
CA ILE A 79 11.55 -9.82 1.57
C ILE A 79 12.55 -8.66 1.72
N TRP A 80 12.27 -7.52 1.08
CA TRP A 80 13.10 -6.33 1.15
C TRP A 80 13.26 -5.83 2.59
N SER A 81 12.17 -5.77 3.37
CA SER A 81 12.20 -5.36 4.78
C SER A 81 13.05 -6.29 5.68
N VAL A 82 13.26 -7.56 5.29
CA VAL A 82 14.22 -8.44 5.99
C VAL A 82 15.65 -7.98 5.76
N THR A 83 15.98 -7.48 4.57
CA THR A 83 17.34 -7.01 4.26
C THR A 83 17.71 -5.76 5.06
N GLU A 84 16.72 -4.95 5.44
CA GLU A 84 16.90 -3.78 6.30
C GLU A 84 17.29 -4.17 7.74
N LEU A 85 16.88 -5.36 8.22
CA LEU A 85 17.36 -5.91 9.51
C LEU A 85 18.85 -6.22 9.52
N ALA A 86 19.43 -6.53 8.35
CA ALA A 86 20.84 -6.84 8.20
C ALA A 86 21.69 -5.60 7.93
N ALA A 87 21.06 -4.43 7.75
CA ALA A 87 21.79 -3.19 7.57
C ALA A 87 22.64 -2.89 8.82
N PRO A 88 23.86 -2.35 8.65
CA PRO A 88 24.68 -1.95 9.79
C PRO A 88 23.88 -0.98 10.67
N PRO A 89 24.05 -1.04 12.00
CA PRO A 89 23.32 -0.16 12.90
C PRO A 89 23.51 1.28 12.44
N ALA A 90 22.40 2.00 12.38
CA ALA A 90 22.39 3.43 12.14
C ALA A 90 23.37 4.12 13.10
N ALA A 91 23.81 5.34 12.77
CA ALA A 91 24.63 6.13 13.68
C ALA A 91 23.96 6.22 15.07
N ALA A 92 24.69 6.63 16.11
CA ALA A 92 24.17 6.65 17.48
C ALA A 92 22.87 7.46 17.66
N ASP A 93 22.52 8.30 16.67
CA ASP A 93 21.29 9.08 16.58
C ASP A 93 20.14 8.38 15.82
N GLY A 94 20.34 7.14 15.35
CA GLY A 94 19.37 6.37 14.57
C GLY A 94 19.27 6.78 13.09
N SER A 95 20.15 7.66 12.61
CA SER A 95 20.11 8.11 11.21
C SER A 95 20.78 7.09 10.26
N PRO A 96 20.11 6.71 9.16
CA PRO A 96 20.72 5.86 8.15
C PRO A 96 21.85 6.62 7.43
N PRO A 97 22.88 5.90 6.94
CA PRO A 97 24.00 6.54 6.27
C PRO A 97 23.53 7.26 4.99
N LEU A 98 23.75 8.58 4.91
CA LEU A 98 23.46 9.45 3.76
C LEU A 98 24.40 9.14 2.58
N THR A 99 24.33 7.92 2.07
CA THR A 99 25.09 7.45 0.91
C THR A 99 24.18 7.40 -0.30
N GLY A 100 24.75 7.65 -1.49
CA GLY A 100 23.98 7.53 -2.75
C GLY A 100 23.38 6.14 -2.95
N VAL A 101 24.06 5.07 -2.47
CA VAL A 101 23.54 3.70 -2.51
C VAL A 101 22.28 3.56 -1.67
N TRP A 102 22.28 4.05 -0.43
CA TRP A 102 21.10 4.01 0.43
C TRP A 102 19.91 4.78 -0.16
N MET A 103 20.16 5.92 -0.79
CA MET A 103 19.12 6.70 -1.49
C MET A 103 18.50 5.92 -2.65
N ILE A 104 19.31 5.19 -3.44
CA ILE A 104 18.82 4.34 -4.53
C ILE A 104 17.97 3.19 -3.97
N VAL A 105 18.47 2.52 -2.93
CA VAL A 105 17.79 1.37 -2.27
C VAL A 105 16.45 1.83 -1.69
N SER A 106 16.44 2.87 -0.87
CA SER A 106 15.20 3.43 -0.29
C SER A 106 14.23 3.95 -1.35
N GLY A 107 14.74 4.63 -2.38
CA GLY A 107 13.93 5.10 -3.52
C GLY A 107 13.27 3.95 -4.30
N ALA A 108 13.99 2.83 -4.49
CA ALA A 108 13.45 1.63 -5.12
C ALA A 108 12.33 0.99 -4.27
N GLY A 109 12.51 0.92 -2.95
CA GLY A 109 11.48 0.46 -2.01
C GLY A 109 10.23 1.34 -2.07
N GLN A 110 10.40 2.67 -2.08
CA GLN A 110 9.29 3.62 -2.22
C GLN A 110 8.55 3.49 -3.55
N LEU A 111 9.26 3.31 -4.67
CA LEU A 111 8.64 3.05 -5.98
C LEU A 111 7.85 1.75 -5.98
N LEU A 112 8.38 0.70 -5.36
CA LEU A 112 7.69 -0.58 -5.26
C LEU A 112 6.40 -0.46 -4.43
N LYS A 113 6.45 0.25 -3.30
CA LYS A 113 5.26 0.59 -2.47
C LYS A 113 4.24 1.41 -3.27
N LEU A 114 4.71 2.41 -4.03
CA LEU A 114 3.86 3.22 -4.91
C LEU A 114 3.09 2.36 -5.91
N PHE A 115 3.79 1.49 -6.64
CA PHE A 115 3.17 0.62 -7.64
C PHE A 115 2.21 -0.40 -6.99
N MET A 116 2.57 -0.95 -5.84
CA MET A 116 1.72 -1.84 -5.06
C MET A 116 0.39 -1.17 -4.70
N VAL A 117 0.45 0.01 -4.06
CA VAL A 117 -0.74 0.76 -3.65
C VAL A 117 -1.55 1.19 -4.87
N HIS A 118 -0.90 1.72 -5.90
CA HIS A 118 -1.57 2.15 -7.11
C HIS A 118 -2.35 1.02 -7.80
N SER A 119 -1.71 -0.15 -7.96
CA SER A 119 -2.34 -1.33 -8.58
C SER A 119 -3.49 -1.85 -7.74
N SER A 120 -3.30 -1.97 -6.41
CA SER A 120 -4.34 -2.47 -5.51
C SER A 120 -5.58 -1.57 -5.45
N LEU A 121 -5.40 -0.24 -5.39
CA LEU A 121 -6.52 0.72 -5.39
C LEU A 121 -7.21 0.80 -6.76
N THR A 122 -6.48 0.62 -7.86
CA THR A 122 -7.08 0.56 -9.20
C THR A 122 -7.98 -0.67 -9.35
N SER A 123 -7.55 -1.83 -8.85
CA SER A 123 -8.38 -3.02 -8.81
C SER A 123 -9.59 -2.86 -7.88
N LEU A 124 -9.42 -2.23 -6.71
CA LEU A 124 -10.50 -1.96 -5.78
C LEU A 124 -11.54 -1.00 -6.37
N GLU A 125 -11.09 0.06 -7.04
CA GLU A 125 -11.94 1.01 -7.76
C GLU A 125 -12.85 0.29 -8.76
N ARG A 126 -12.26 -0.52 -9.64
CA ARG A 126 -13.00 -1.31 -10.65
C ARG A 126 -13.96 -2.29 -10.00
N GLN A 127 -13.52 -2.99 -8.96
CA GLN A 127 -14.38 -3.93 -8.24
C GLN A 127 -15.59 -3.23 -7.59
N LEU A 128 -15.40 -2.06 -6.97
CA LEU A 128 -16.51 -1.29 -6.39
C LEU A 128 -17.46 -0.74 -7.46
N ALA A 129 -16.93 -0.35 -8.63
CA ALA A 129 -17.75 0.05 -9.76
C ALA A 129 -18.63 -1.12 -10.26
N GLY A 130 -18.06 -2.31 -10.43
CA GLY A 130 -18.79 -3.52 -10.82
C GLY A 130 -19.83 -3.98 -9.79
N LEU A 131 -19.66 -3.62 -8.51
CA LEU A 131 -20.65 -3.85 -7.45
C LEU A 131 -21.76 -2.78 -7.40
N GLY A 132 -21.84 -1.88 -8.38
CA GLY A 132 -22.84 -0.82 -8.42
C GLY A 132 -22.66 0.24 -7.32
N LYS A 133 -21.43 0.48 -6.86
CA LYS A 133 -21.10 1.50 -5.84
C LYS A 133 -20.22 2.63 -6.43
N PRO A 134 -20.70 3.37 -7.45
CA PRO A 134 -19.89 4.34 -8.17
C PRO A 134 -19.30 5.45 -7.28
N GLY A 135 -20.07 5.97 -6.32
CA GLY A 135 -19.58 7.00 -5.39
C GLY A 135 -18.43 6.52 -4.48
N GLN A 136 -18.38 5.22 -4.14
CA GLN A 136 -17.24 4.67 -3.41
C GLN A 136 -16.03 4.49 -4.34
N ALA A 137 -16.25 4.04 -5.58
CA ALA A 137 -15.20 3.92 -6.58
C ALA A 137 -14.54 5.28 -6.89
N GLU A 138 -15.33 6.35 -7.04
CA GLU A 138 -14.83 7.70 -7.24
C GLU A 138 -13.98 8.19 -6.05
N SER A 139 -14.44 7.93 -4.82
CA SER A 139 -13.65 8.24 -3.62
C SER A 139 -12.31 7.50 -3.58
N VAL A 140 -12.30 6.21 -3.95
CA VAL A 140 -11.05 5.42 -4.07
C VAL A 140 -10.13 6.00 -5.15
N ARG A 141 -10.68 6.39 -6.31
CA ARG A 141 -9.94 7.03 -7.39
C ARG A 141 -9.28 8.34 -6.94
N ALA A 142 -10.01 9.20 -6.25
CA ALA A 142 -9.49 10.46 -5.73
C ALA A 142 -8.34 10.24 -4.73
N ARG A 143 -8.52 9.32 -3.78
CA ARG A 143 -7.49 8.95 -2.78
C ARG A 143 -6.24 8.35 -3.44
N ARG A 144 -6.42 7.50 -4.46
CA ARG A 144 -5.31 6.95 -5.26
C ARG A 144 -4.51 8.05 -5.93
N ARG A 145 -5.17 9.02 -6.59
CA ARG A 145 -4.49 10.15 -7.24
C ARG A 145 -3.72 11.00 -6.25
N LEU A 146 -4.33 11.33 -5.11
CA LEU A 146 -3.70 12.11 -4.05
C LEU A 146 -2.47 11.40 -3.47
N TYR A 147 -2.59 10.11 -3.15
CA TYR A 147 -1.47 9.29 -2.68
C TYR A 147 -0.32 9.25 -3.70
N THR A 148 -0.64 8.98 -4.97
CA THR A 148 0.35 8.94 -6.05
C THR A 148 1.04 10.29 -6.23
N ALA A 149 0.30 11.41 -6.16
CA ALA A 149 0.89 12.74 -6.26
C ALA A 149 1.85 13.04 -5.11
N ILE A 150 1.46 12.78 -3.85
CA ILE A 150 2.31 12.97 -2.67
C ILE A 150 3.57 12.10 -2.76
N GLN A 151 3.43 10.84 -3.17
CA GLN A 151 4.58 9.94 -3.30
C GLN A 151 5.56 10.39 -4.39
N TRP A 152 5.06 10.88 -5.54
CA TRP A 152 5.92 11.44 -6.57
C TRP A 152 6.64 12.69 -6.10
N LEU A 153 5.96 13.58 -5.36
CA LEU A 153 6.59 14.76 -4.77
C LEU A 153 7.71 14.36 -3.80
N LEU A 154 7.49 13.36 -2.94
CA LEU A 154 8.53 12.82 -2.05
C LEU A 154 9.72 12.25 -2.83
N LEU A 155 9.47 11.43 -3.85
CA LEU A 155 10.53 10.84 -4.68
C LEU A 155 11.34 11.90 -5.44
N LEU A 156 10.68 12.97 -5.92
CA LEU A 156 11.35 14.08 -6.57
C LEU A 156 12.13 14.95 -5.59
N ALA A 157 11.65 15.11 -4.36
CA ALA A 157 12.32 15.89 -3.33
C ALA A 157 13.55 15.16 -2.76
N ALA A 158 13.53 13.81 -2.71
CA ALA A 158 14.57 12.98 -2.12
C ALA A 158 16.01 13.32 -2.58
N PRO A 159 16.36 13.41 -3.88
CA PRO A 159 17.74 13.73 -4.29
C PRO A 159 18.22 15.11 -3.83
N PHE A 160 17.31 16.05 -3.57
CA PHE A 160 17.67 17.38 -3.08
C PHE A 160 17.97 17.40 -1.58
N SER A 161 17.60 16.36 -0.82
CA SER A 161 17.94 16.27 0.60
C SER A 161 19.45 16.16 0.83
N LEU A 162 20.23 15.76 -0.19
CA LEU A 162 21.69 15.69 -0.12
C LEU A 162 22.37 17.05 -0.28
N ASN A 163 21.70 18.03 -0.90
CA ASN A 163 22.33 19.28 -1.33
C ASN A 163 21.94 20.51 -0.49
N VAL A 164 20.94 20.40 0.38
CA VAL A 164 20.34 21.60 0.98
C VAL A 164 20.53 21.66 2.50
N ARG A 165 20.89 22.87 2.95
CA ARG A 165 20.96 23.31 4.35
C ARG A 165 19.58 23.19 5.04
N GLU A 166 19.59 23.41 6.36
CA GLU A 166 18.50 23.23 7.35
C GLU A 166 17.06 23.62 6.90
N ASP A 167 16.90 24.51 5.92
CA ASP A 167 15.61 25.02 5.42
C ASP A 167 14.70 23.97 4.75
N LEU A 168 15.23 22.90 4.14
CA LEU A 168 14.39 21.84 3.55
C LEU A 168 13.79 20.89 4.59
N GLY A 169 14.29 20.92 5.83
CA GLY A 169 13.79 20.05 6.91
C GLY A 169 12.29 20.23 7.13
N ALA A 170 11.80 21.47 7.12
CA ALA A 170 10.38 21.77 7.29
C ALA A 170 9.50 21.24 6.16
N ILE A 171 9.97 21.32 4.90
CA ILE A 171 9.24 20.79 3.74
C ILE A 171 9.17 19.27 3.79
N MET A 172 10.28 18.60 4.11
CA MET A 172 10.31 17.15 4.27
C MET A 172 9.42 16.68 5.43
N LEU A 173 9.44 17.40 6.55
CA LEU A 173 8.55 17.13 7.68
C LEU A 173 7.07 17.26 7.28
N LEU A 174 6.71 18.30 6.53
CA LEU A 174 5.35 18.50 6.04
C LEU A 174 4.93 17.41 5.06
N LEU A 175 5.79 17.03 4.12
CA LEU A 175 5.52 15.94 3.17
C LEU A 175 5.42 14.58 3.88
N GLY A 176 6.27 14.31 4.86
CA GLY A 176 6.22 13.11 5.70
C GLY A 176 4.92 13.04 6.51
N GLY A 177 4.51 14.14 7.13
CA GLY A 177 3.23 14.24 7.84
C GLY A 177 2.02 14.03 6.90
N ALA A 178 2.04 14.64 5.71
CA ALA A 178 1.01 14.42 4.69
C ALA A 178 0.94 12.95 4.24
N MET A 179 2.10 12.30 4.10
CA MET A 179 2.19 10.89 3.76
C MET A 179 1.61 9.99 4.85
N LEU A 180 1.94 10.22 6.13
CA LEU A 180 1.38 9.48 7.25
C LEU A 180 -0.16 9.59 7.28
N VAL A 181 -0.70 10.81 7.11
CA VAL A 181 -2.15 11.02 7.00
C VAL A 181 -2.73 10.21 5.84
N MET A 182 -2.05 10.18 4.69
CA MET A 182 -2.51 9.40 3.55
C MET A 182 -2.51 7.90 3.81
N GLU A 183 -1.51 7.36 4.53
CA GLU A 183 -1.49 5.94 4.90
C GLU A 183 -2.66 5.56 5.81
N LEU A 184 -3.02 6.44 6.77
CA LEU A 184 -4.23 6.29 7.58
C LEU A 184 -5.50 6.35 6.72
N VAL A 185 -5.56 7.25 5.73
CA VAL A 185 -6.67 7.29 4.77
C VAL A 185 -6.77 5.99 3.98
N LEU A 186 -5.66 5.38 3.58
CA LEU A 186 -5.66 4.08 2.91
C LEU A 186 -6.17 2.97 3.82
N PHE A 187 -5.73 2.92 5.08
CA PHE A 187 -6.26 2.03 6.10
C PHE A 187 -7.80 2.13 6.18
N PHE A 188 -8.34 3.34 6.33
CA PHE A 188 -9.80 3.53 6.40
C PHE A 188 -10.51 3.22 5.09
N THR A 189 -9.84 3.37 3.94
CA THR A 189 -10.38 2.99 2.63
C THR A 189 -10.65 1.49 2.56
N TRP A 190 -9.67 0.67 2.93
CA TRP A 190 -9.81 -0.79 2.95
C TRP A 190 -10.78 -1.26 4.03
N ARG A 191 -10.82 -0.57 5.18
CA ARG A 191 -11.77 -0.87 6.25
C ARG A 191 -13.21 -0.62 5.80
N LYS A 192 -13.46 0.49 5.12
CA LYS A 192 -14.78 0.82 4.54
C LYS A 192 -15.17 -0.18 3.45
N ALA A 193 -14.24 -0.57 2.58
CA ALA A 193 -14.48 -1.59 1.57
C ALA A 193 -14.88 -2.94 2.20
N ALA A 194 -14.23 -3.33 3.30
CA ALA A 194 -14.59 -4.55 4.04
C ALA A 194 -16.02 -4.50 4.57
N TYR A 195 -16.44 -3.36 5.12
CA TYR A 195 -17.80 -3.16 5.62
C TYR A 195 -18.84 -3.25 4.49
N THR A 196 -18.59 -2.56 3.37
CA THR A 196 -19.45 -2.62 2.18
C THR A 196 -19.62 -4.06 1.69
N ALA A 197 -18.53 -4.82 1.60
CA ALA A 197 -18.55 -6.22 1.18
C ALA A 197 -19.37 -7.11 2.13
N SER A 198 -19.25 -6.91 3.45
CA SER A 198 -20.07 -7.67 4.42
C SER A 198 -21.56 -7.35 4.32
N LYS A 199 -21.92 -6.08 4.09
CA LYS A 199 -23.32 -5.66 3.96
C LYS A 199 -23.98 -6.25 2.72
N SER A 200 -23.26 -6.30 1.60
CA SER A 200 -23.77 -6.93 0.36
C SER A 200 -24.01 -8.43 0.53
N GLN A 201 -23.23 -9.12 1.37
CA GLN A 201 -23.45 -10.55 1.66
C GLN A 201 -24.68 -10.79 2.56
N ALA A 202 -24.93 -9.90 3.52
CA ALA A 202 -26.08 -10.01 4.41
C ALA A 202 -27.41 -9.76 3.68
N GLY A 203 -27.49 -8.70 2.88
CA GLY A 203 -28.73 -8.36 2.17
C GLY A 203 -29.16 -9.35 1.07
N GLY A 204 -28.26 -10.25 0.65
CA GLY A 204 -28.59 -11.31 -0.31
C GLY A 204 -29.14 -12.60 0.32
N ARG A 205 -29.26 -12.68 1.65
CA ARG A 205 -29.88 -13.83 2.34
C ARG A 205 -31.36 -13.66 2.64
N ASP A 206 -31.86 -12.43 2.56
CA ASP A 206 -33.24 -12.08 2.92
C ASP A 206 -34.15 -11.87 1.70
N ALA A 207 -33.63 -12.12 0.49
CA ALA A 207 -34.34 -12.02 -0.79
C ALA A 207 -34.39 -13.39 -1.46
#